data_AF-A0A969EVG4-F1
#
_entry.id   AF-A0A969EVG4-F1
#
_cell.length_a   1.000
_cell.length_b   1.000
_cell.length_c   1.000
_cell.angle_alpha   90.00
_cell.angle_beta   90.00
_cell.angle_gamma   90.00
#
_symmetry.space_group_name_H-M   'P 1'
#
loop_
_entity.id
_entity.type
_entity.pdbx_description
1 polymer ?
#
loop_
_entity_poly.entity_id
_entity_poly.type
_entity_poly.pdbx_seq_one_letter_code
_entity_poly.pdbx_strand_id
1 'polypeptide(L)'
;MKRFLSRLLAFVCVVLIGVTTVPAMANADSLTGRYADDVQSVIETLKTAIDVQADTPDRSVITAEARRRINDFSARYRRNGKVSRLSSFTTMRTALNSLAAHYSAYPNRLVPDKLKVRLLDEFKKAQIAVNRGN
;
A
#
# COMPACT_ATOMS: atom_id res chain seq x y z
N MET A 1 42.74 16.62 -27.37
CA MET A 1 42.22 15.56 -26.47
C MET A 1 42.03 16.08 -25.04
N LYS A 2 41.10 17.01 -24.79
CA LYS A 2 40.77 17.51 -23.42
C LYS A 2 39.27 17.80 -23.19
N ARG A 3 38.42 17.64 -24.23
CA ARG A 3 36.97 17.90 -24.16
C ARG A 3 36.14 16.66 -23.78
N PHE A 4 36.74 15.48 -23.87
CA PHE A 4 36.09 14.21 -23.51
C PHE A 4 36.17 13.92 -22.00
N LEU A 5 37.18 14.47 -21.31
CA LEU A 5 37.36 14.26 -19.87
C LEU A 5 36.37 15.06 -19.02
N SER A 6 35.94 16.24 -19.50
CA SER A 6 34.97 17.08 -18.80
C SER A 6 33.53 16.58 -18.91
N ARG A 7 33.23 15.74 -19.92
CA ARG A 7 31.90 15.12 -20.07
C ARG A 7 31.76 13.85 -19.25
N LEU A 8 32.86 13.19 -18.91
CA LEU A 8 32.84 12.02 -18.02
C LEU A 8 32.68 12.42 -16.55
N LEU A 9 33.21 13.59 -16.15
CA LEU A 9 33.09 14.09 -14.78
C LEU A 9 31.67 14.60 -14.46
N ALA A 10 30.93 15.10 -15.46
CA ALA A 10 29.56 15.56 -15.27
C ALA A 10 28.53 14.43 -15.09
N PHE A 11 28.88 13.19 -15.46
CA PHE A 11 28.00 12.03 -15.28
C PHE A 11 28.07 11.43 -13.87
N VAL A 12 29.12 11.72 -13.09
CA VAL A 12 29.29 11.17 -11.74
C VAL A 12 28.49 11.96 -10.68
N CYS A 13 28.17 13.23 -10.92
CA CYS A 13 27.37 14.02 -9.97
C CYS A 13 25.84 13.85 -10.14
N VAL A 14 25.35 13.27 -11.23
CA VAL A 14 23.90 13.06 -11.44
C VAL A 14 23.41 11.74 -10.81
N VAL A 15 24.32 10.85 -10.42
CA VAL A 15 23.98 9.54 -9.82
C VAL A 15 23.77 9.62 -8.29
N LEU A 16 24.10 10.74 -7.64
CA LEU A 16 23.98 10.89 -6.17
C LEU A 16 22.75 11.68 -5.69
N ILE A 17 21.86 12.14 -6.58
CA ILE A 17 20.62 12.84 -6.21
C ILE A 17 19.35 12.10 -6.69
N GLY A 18 19.52 10.94 -7.34
CA GLY A 18 18.41 10.05 -7.66
C GLY A 18 18.24 9.01 -6.56
N VAL A 19 17.01 8.84 -6.05
CA VAL A 19 16.61 7.85 -5.03
C VAL A 19 16.72 8.32 -3.57
N THR A 20 16.29 9.56 -3.31
CA THR A 20 15.39 9.80 -2.16
C THR A 20 14.03 10.30 -2.66
N THR A 21 13.47 9.61 -3.66
CA THR A 21 12.01 9.58 -3.75
C THR A 21 11.55 8.65 -2.65
N VAL A 22 11.47 9.18 -1.43
CA VAL A 22 10.36 8.78 -0.57
C VAL A 22 9.15 8.94 -1.50
N PRO A 23 8.35 7.90 -1.79
CA PRO A 23 7.04 8.18 -2.31
C PRO A 23 6.42 9.00 -1.20
N ALA A 24 6.42 10.33 -1.34
CA ALA A 24 5.41 11.15 -0.74
C ALA A 24 4.15 10.40 -1.12
N MET A 25 3.56 9.73 -0.13
CA MET A 25 2.26 9.11 -0.23
C MET A 25 1.32 10.29 -0.39
N ALA A 26 1.37 10.86 -1.59
CA ALA A 26 0.67 12.04 -2.00
C ALA A 26 -0.76 11.61 -1.93
N ASN A 27 -1.43 12.08 -0.87
CA ASN A 27 -2.87 12.08 -0.64
C ASN A 27 -3.61 11.49 -1.82
N ALA A 28 -3.65 10.15 -1.91
CA ALA A 28 -4.39 9.53 -2.99
C ALA A 28 -5.83 9.83 -2.62
N ASP A 29 -6.43 10.65 -3.48
CA ASP A 29 -7.77 11.14 -3.40
C ASP A 29 -8.72 10.14 -2.74
N SER A 30 -9.63 10.71 -1.96
CA SER A 30 -10.82 10.04 -1.47
C SER A 30 -11.30 8.98 -2.46
N LEU A 31 -11.51 7.76 -1.95
CA LEU A 31 -12.11 6.62 -2.67
C LEU A 31 -13.05 7.11 -3.79
N THR A 32 -12.79 6.71 -5.02
CA THR A 32 -13.51 7.16 -6.22
C THR A 32 -14.96 6.68 -6.23
N GLY A 33 -15.27 5.65 -5.43
CA GLY A 33 -16.57 4.98 -5.40
C GLY A 33 -16.64 3.82 -6.38
N ARG A 34 -15.73 3.73 -7.33
CA ARG A 34 -15.60 2.58 -8.23
C ARG A 34 -14.85 1.47 -7.52
N TYR A 35 -15.58 0.43 -7.13
CA TYR A 35 -15.06 -0.65 -6.27
C TYR A 35 -13.76 -1.28 -6.78
N ALA A 36 -13.66 -1.54 -8.08
CA ALA A 36 -12.47 -2.18 -8.65
C ALA A 36 -11.22 -1.30 -8.55
N ASP A 37 -11.36 -0.02 -8.89
CA ASP A 37 -10.25 0.94 -8.85
C ASP A 37 -9.84 1.26 -7.41
N ASP A 38 -10.82 1.38 -6.52
CA ASP A 38 -10.60 1.61 -5.09
C ASP A 38 -9.90 0.41 -4.43
N VAL A 39 -10.21 -0.83 -4.84
CA VAL A 39 -9.49 -2.02 -4.39
C VAL A 39 -8.03 -1.99 -4.83
N GLN A 40 -7.75 -1.67 -6.09
CA GLN A 40 -6.38 -1.54 -6.60
C GLN A 40 -5.59 -0.52 -5.79
N SER A 41 -6.14 0.68 -5.64
CA SER A 41 -5.49 1.80 -4.91
C SER A 41 -5.20 1.45 -3.45
N VAL A 42 -6.17 0.80 -2.77
CA VAL A 42 -5.98 0.36 -1.38
C VAL A 42 -4.91 -0.72 -1.29
N ILE A 43 -4.92 -1.73 -2.18
CA ILE A 43 -3.90 -2.78 -2.20
C ILE A 43 -2.51 -2.17 -2.39
N GLU A 44 -2.33 -1.29 -3.37
CA GLU A 44 -1.04 -0.66 -3.64
C GLU A 44 -0.51 0.10 -2.43
N THR A 45 -1.37 0.88 -1.80
CA THR A 45 -0.99 1.63 -0.59
C THR A 45 -0.59 0.70 0.55
N LEU A 46 -1.36 -0.36 0.79
CA LEU A 46 -1.07 -1.29 1.88
C LEU A 46 0.17 -2.14 1.61
N LYS A 47 0.45 -2.48 0.34
CA LYS A 47 1.69 -3.16 -0.05
C LYS A 47 2.90 -2.29 0.28
N THR A 48 2.85 -1.00 -0.07
CA THR A 48 3.90 -0.04 0.29
C THR A 48 4.04 0.08 1.80
N ALA A 49 2.92 0.14 2.54
CA ALA A 49 2.94 0.24 4.00
C ALA A 49 3.54 -0.99 4.69
N ILE A 50 3.31 -2.20 4.17
CA ILE A 50 3.87 -3.45 4.70
C ILE A 50 5.35 -3.65 4.30
N ASP A 51 5.82 -2.93 3.26
CA ASP A 51 7.21 -2.98 2.80
C ASP A 51 8.13 -1.94 3.47
N VAL A 52 7.58 -1.13 4.38
CA VAL A 52 8.35 -0.15 5.16
C VAL A 52 9.46 -0.84 5.95
N GLN A 53 10.68 -0.34 5.78
CA GLN A 53 11.87 -0.83 6.47
C GLN A 53 11.90 -0.37 7.94
N ALA A 54 12.68 -1.07 8.77
CA ALA A 54 12.80 -0.77 10.21
C ALA A 54 13.22 0.68 10.50
N ASP A 55 14.04 1.26 9.61
CA ASP A 55 14.74 2.53 9.79
C ASP A 55 13.98 3.74 9.19
N THR A 56 12.72 3.57 8.79
CA THR A 56 11.93 4.67 8.22
C THR A 56 11.42 5.61 9.33
N PRO A 57 11.82 6.90 9.34
CA PRO A 57 11.43 7.84 10.40
C PRO A 57 9.92 8.11 10.43
N ASP A 58 9.24 8.05 9.27
CA ASP A 58 7.80 8.34 9.14
C ASP A 58 6.89 7.12 9.31
N ARG A 59 7.38 6.03 9.92
CA ARG A 59 6.63 4.77 10.04
C ARG A 59 5.28 4.93 10.74
N SER A 60 5.22 5.75 11.78
CA SER A 60 3.99 6.02 12.53
C SER A 60 2.93 6.69 11.65
N VAL A 61 3.36 7.62 10.79
CA VAL A 61 2.52 8.33 9.82
C VAL A 61 2.00 7.35 8.76
N ILE A 62 2.87 6.52 8.19
CA ILE A 62 2.48 5.50 7.18
C ILE A 62 1.48 4.51 7.77
N THR A 63 1.71 4.07 9.02
CA THR A 63 0.81 3.16 9.72
C THR A 63 -0.53 3.80 10.01
N ALA A 64 -0.55 5.06 10.43
CA ALA A 64 -1.77 5.82 10.67
C ALA A 64 -2.57 6.02 9.37
N GLU A 65 -1.90 6.32 8.26
CA GLU A 65 -2.53 6.43 6.94
C GLU A 65 -3.12 5.09 6.48
N ALA A 66 -2.37 3.98 6.63
CA ALA A 66 -2.85 2.65 6.31
C ALA A 66 -4.12 2.30 7.10
N ARG A 67 -4.15 2.59 8.41
CA ARG A 67 -5.33 2.41 9.26
C ARG A 67 -6.51 3.27 8.79
N ARG A 68 -6.25 4.53 8.46
CA ARG A 68 -7.27 5.43 7.92
C ARG A 68 -7.88 4.87 6.63
N ARG A 69 -7.04 4.44 5.68
CA ARG A 69 -7.49 3.85 4.41
C ARG A 69 -8.31 2.57 4.60
N ILE A 70 -7.89 1.69 5.51
CA ILE A 70 -8.67 0.49 5.89
C ILE A 70 -10.07 0.88 6.36
N ASN A 71 -10.15 1.88 7.24
CA ASN A 71 -11.41 2.36 7.81
C ASN A 71 -12.30 3.03 6.74
N ASP A 72 -11.74 3.91 5.92
CA ASP A 72 -12.47 4.61 4.86
C ASP A 72 -13.04 3.63 3.84
N PHE A 73 -12.24 2.65 3.41
CA PHE A 73 -12.67 1.60 2.47
C PHE A 73 -13.79 0.75 3.06
N SER A 74 -13.61 0.31 4.31
CA SER A 74 -14.61 -0.49 5.01
C SER A 74 -15.90 0.28 5.24
N ALA A 75 -15.82 1.55 5.65
CA ALA A 75 -16.97 2.39 5.90
C ALA A 75 -17.81 2.61 4.63
N ARG A 76 -17.13 2.87 3.50
CA ARG A 76 -17.78 3.09 2.21
C ARG A 76 -18.50 1.84 1.69
N TYR A 77 -17.81 0.71 1.65
CA TYR A 77 -18.32 -0.48 0.96
C TYR A 77 -19.15 -1.42 1.84
N ARG A 78 -19.04 -1.32 3.18
CA ARG A 78 -19.84 -2.17 4.09
C ARG A 78 -21.35 -1.98 3.93
N ARG A 79 -21.82 -0.77 3.62
CA ARG A 79 -23.25 -0.47 3.45
C ARG A 79 -23.76 -0.76 2.03
N ASN A 80 -22.87 -0.98 1.07
CA ASN A 80 -23.26 -1.28 -0.30
C ASN A 80 -23.55 -2.78 -0.43
N GLY A 81 -24.83 -3.15 -0.44
CA GLY A 81 -25.28 -4.55 -0.54
C GLY A 81 -24.82 -5.29 -1.81
N LYS A 82 -24.48 -4.57 -2.89
CA LYS A 82 -23.94 -5.20 -4.11
C LYS A 82 -22.49 -5.63 -3.90
N VAL A 83 -21.69 -4.81 -3.21
CA VAL A 83 -20.26 -5.06 -2.96
C VAL A 83 -20.07 -5.98 -1.76
N SER A 84 -20.86 -5.83 -0.70
CA SER A 84 -20.68 -6.58 0.54
C SER A 84 -20.91 -8.09 0.40
N ARG A 85 -21.59 -8.52 -0.67
CA ARG A 85 -21.83 -9.92 -1.02
C ARG A 85 -20.73 -10.53 -1.92
N LEU A 86 -19.81 -9.69 -2.44
CA LEU A 86 -18.73 -10.16 -3.28
C LEU A 86 -17.71 -10.95 -2.45
N SER A 87 -17.22 -12.02 -3.05
CA SER A 87 -16.13 -12.84 -2.52
C SER A 87 -14.83 -12.01 -2.43
N SER A 88 -14.58 -11.13 -3.40
CA SER A 88 -13.48 -10.16 -3.36
C SER A 88 -13.53 -9.28 -2.13
N PHE A 89 -14.71 -8.74 -1.80
CA PHE A 89 -14.88 -7.88 -0.64
C PHE A 89 -14.68 -8.63 0.68
N THR A 90 -15.18 -9.85 0.77
CA THR A 90 -15.03 -10.68 1.98
C THR A 90 -13.56 -11.08 2.20
N THR A 91 -12.86 -11.43 1.13
CA THR A 91 -11.43 -11.74 1.17
C THR A 91 -10.62 -10.51 1.58
N MET A 92 -10.89 -9.36 0.95
CA MET A 92 -10.26 -8.10 1.28
C MET A 92 -10.48 -7.74 2.76
N ARG A 93 -11.72 -7.80 3.24
CA ARG A 93 -12.06 -7.47 4.63
C ARG A 93 -11.30 -8.34 5.64
N THR A 94 -11.09 -9.62 5.34
CA THR A 94 -10.28 -10.52 6.19
C THR A 94 -8.83 -10.07 6.27
N ALA A 95 -8.23 -9.69 5.13
CA ALA A 95 -6.87 -9.17 5.07
C ALA A 95 -6.74 -7.84 5.83
N LEU A 96 -7.67 -6.89 5.56
CA LEU A 96 -7.69 -5.58 6.20
C LEU A 96 -7.86 -5.69 7.71
N ASN A 97 -8.74 -6.58 8.19
CA ASN A 97 -8.93 -6.82 9.62
C ASN A 97 -7.67 -7.41 10.28
N SER A 98 -7.00 -8.34 9.60
CA SER A 98 -5.75 -8.94 10.10
C SER A 98 -4.64 -7.90 10.23
N LEU A 99 -4.51 -7.02 9.24
CA LEU A 99 -3.54 -5.92 9.26
C LEU A 99 -3.88 -4.87 10.33
N ALA A 100 -5.15 -4.47 10.42
CA ALA A 100 -5.62 -3.52 11.43
C ALA A 100 -5.44 -4.05 12.86
N ALA A 101 -5.68 -5.35 13.07
CA ALA A 101 -5.44 -6.01 14.35
C ALA A 101 -3.95 -5.98 14.72
N HIS A 102 -3.06 -6.24 13.76
CA HIS A 102 -1.62 -6.15 13.98
C HIS A 102 -1.18 -4.74 14.38
N TYR A 103 -1.60 -3.71 13.64
CA TYR A 103 -1.26 -2.32 13.97
C TYR A 103 -1.87 -1.83 15.30
N SER A 104 -2.97 -2.43 15.73
CA SER A 104 -3.58 -2.12 17.04
C SER A 104 -2.84 -2.82 18.19
N ALA A 105 -2.40 -4.06 18.00
CA ALA A 105 -1.67 -4.82 19.01
C ALA A 105 -0.20 -4.39 19.13
N TYR A 106 0.44 -4.03 18.00
CA TYR A 106 1.87 -3.76 17.93
C TYR A 106 2.19 -2.51 17.08
N PRO A 107 1.84 -1.30 17.53
CA PRO A 107 1.98 -0.07 16.74
C PRO A 107 3.44 0.27 16.35
N ASN A 108 4.41 -0.21 17.13
CA ASN A 108 5.84 0.07 16.93
C ASN A 108 6.62 -1.12 16.36
N ARG A 109 5.94 -2.22 15.99
CA ARG A 109 6.61 -3.40 15.41
C ARG A 109 6.37 -3.48 13.92
N LEU A 110 7.32 -4.10 13.24
CA LEU A 110 7.16 -4.48 11.84
C LEU A 110 6.17 -5.64 11.72
N VAL A 111 5.47 -5.65 10.58
CA VAL A 111 4.60 -6.75 10.18
C VAL A 111 5.46 -8.02 10.04
N PRO A 112 5.17 -9.10 10.77
CA PRO A 112 5.93 -10.35 10.67
C PRO A 112 5.90 -10.90 9.25
N ASP A 113 7.00 -11.50 8.78
CA ASP A 113 7.10 -12.03 7.41
C ASP A 113 5.99 -13.01 7.05
N LYS A 114 5.61 -13.89 7.99
CA LYS A 114 4.48 -14.82 7.81
C LYS A 114 3.17 -14.10 7.54
N LEU A 115 2.91 -13.00 8.26
CA LEU A 115 1.71 -12.18 8.08
C LEU A 115 1.80 -11.41 6.76
N LYS A 116 2.96 -10.85 6.42
CA LYS A 116 3.21 -10.16 5.15
C LYS A 116 2.93 -11.06 3.95
N VAL A 117 3.51 -12.27 3.91
CA VAL A 117 3.28 -13.24 2.84
C VAL A 117 1.79 -13.59 2.70
N ARG A 118 1.12 -13.85 3.83
CA ARG A 118 -0.31 -14.13 3.83
C ARG A 118 -1.15 -12.98 3.29
N LEU A 119 -0.89 -11.75 3.74
CA LEU A 119 -1.60 -10.55 3.28
C LEU A 119 -1.40 -10.32 1.79
N LEU A 120 -0.18 -10.52 1.28
CA LEU A 120 0.11 -10.39 -0.15
C LEU A 120 -0.68 -11.41 -0.99
N ASP A 121 -0.81 -12.65 -0.51
CA ASP A 121 -1.62 -13.67 -1.18
C ASP A 121 -3.13 -13.34 -1.13
N GLU A 122 -3.63 -12.88 0.02
CA GLU A 122 -5.03 -12.45 0.17
C GLU A 122 -5.35 -11.22 -0.73
N PHE A 123 -4.44 -10.25 -0.82
CA PHE A 123 -4.58 -9.11 -1.74
C PHE A 123 -4.58 -9.57 -3.20
N LYS A 124 -3.70 -10.49 -3.58
CA LYS A 124 -3.68 -11.06 -4.94
C LYS A 124 -4.98 -11.79 -5.26
N LYS A 125 -5.51 -12.58 -4.33
CA LYS A 125 -6.81 -13.26 -4.49
C LYS A 125 -7.96 -12.26 -4.65
N ALA A 126 -7.99 -11.22 -3.82
CA ALA A 126 -8.99 -10.16 -3.92
C ALA A 126 -8.91 -9.44 -5.27
N GLN A 127 -7.71 -9.11 -5.74
CA GLN A 127 -7.46 -8.50 -7.05
C GLN A 127 -8.05 -9.33 -8.20
N ILE A 128 -7.76 -10.64 -8.19
CA ILE A 128 -8.23 -11.57 -9.21
C ILE A 128 -9.76 -11.68 -9.17
N ALA A 129 -10.35 -11.75 -7.97
CA ALA A 129 -11.79 -11.83 -7.79
C ALA A 129 -12.50 -10.55 -8.30
N VAL A 130 -11.97 -9.37 -7.97
CA VAL A 130 -12.46 -8.08 -8.48
C VAL A 130 -12.44 -8.04 -10.01
N ASN A 131 -11.34 -8.45 -10.63
CA ASN A 131 -11.22 -8.45 -12.09
C ASN A 131 -12.18 -9.45 -12.77
N ARG A 132 -12.62 -10.47 -12.05
CA ARG A 132 -13.65 -11.42 -12.50
C ARG A 132 -15.08 -10.95 -12.23
N GLY A 133 -15.26 -9.83 -11.54
CA GLY A 133 -16.56 -9.31 -11.14
C GLY A 133 -17.19 -10.03 -9.94
N ASN A 134 -16.40 -10.79 -9.17
CA ASN A 134 -16.87 -11.66 -8.08
C ASN A 134 -16.28 -11.30 -6.72
#